data_AF-A0A7V6G1Q3-F1
#
_entry.id   AF-A0A7V6G1Q3-F1
#
_cell.length_a   1.000
_cell.length_b   1.000
_cell.length_c   1.000
_cell.angle_alpha   90.00
_cell.angle_beta   90.00
_cell.angle_gamma   90.00
#
_symmetry.space_group_name_H-M   'P 1'
#
loop_
_entity.id
_entity.type
_entity.pdbx_description
1 polymer ?
#
loop_
_entity_poly.entity_id
_entity_poly.type
_entity_poly.pdbx_seq_one_letter_code
_entity_poly.pdbx_strand_id
1 'polypeptide(L)'
;MKVKDGIEIKSIEDFVEGDRIQNFFIIKNMEVKLNKNNKQYIDLNLGDKTGEVNGKIWDANNVDESLYKENLLVKIRGRVTQWQSQLQLNVEKIRPAQESDGVLMEDFVQSAPHNSQWMYNEVLKYLEKIDNTDINIIAETILEAKKEKLMYYPAAKSNHHAIRGGLLYHTLTMLKLGEKLLEVYPQLNKDLLFGGIILHDIAKVEEMDANELGIVSDYNLEGKLLGHIIQGIKEINKVGEEVGAQPEIILLLEHMVLSHHYEPEFGSPKKPLIPEAELLHFLDLIDARMYDMDTALSTTEEGGFSERIWTLDNRRIYKPEGL
;
A
#
# COMPACT_ATOMS: atom_id res chain seq x y z
N MET A 1 -0.93 -15.92 27.89
CA MET A 1 -2.09 -16.35 28.74
C MET A 1 -2.37 -17.82 28.42
N LYS A 2 -2.10 -18.78 29.32
CA LYS A 2 -2.26 -20.22 29.02
C LYS A 2 -3.75 -20.59 28.96
N VAL A 3 -4.21 -21.09 27.82
CA VAL A 3 -5.62 -21.45 27.56
C VAL A 3 -5.80 -22.97 27.68
N LYS A 4 -6.99 -23.36 28.15
CA LYS A 4 -7.50 -24.73 28.21
C LYS A 4 -7.25 -25.49 26.89
N ASP A 5 -6.97 -26.79 27.00
CA ASP A 5 -6.79 -27.77 25.91
C ASP A 5 -5.44 -27.80 25.16
N GLY A 6 -4.42 -27.08 25.62
CA GLY A 6 -3.07 -27.13 25.02
C GLY A 6 -3.01 -26.52 23.60
N ILE A 7 -3.98 -25.66 23.28
CA ILE A 7 -4.02 -24.86 22.06
C ILE A 7 -3.37 -23.52 22.36
N GLU A 8 -2.36 -23.18 21.56
CA GLU A 8 -1.53 -21.99 21.74
C GLU A 8 -1.87 -20.91 20.71
N ILE A 9 -1.66 -19.65 21.08
CA ILE A 9 -1.74 -18.50 20.17
C ILE A 9 -0.29 -18.03 20.01
N LYS A 10 0.29 -18.31 18.85
CA LYS A 10 1.68 -18.00 18.49
C LYS A 10 1.72 -17.36 17.11
N SER A 11 2.70 -16.48 16.90
CA SER A 11 3.09 -16.00 15.58
C SER A 11 3.93 -17.06 14.88
N ILE A 12 4.03 -16.99 13.55
CA ILE A 12 4.74 -17.97 12.72
C ILE A 12 6.21 -18.13 13.13
N GLU A 13 6.91 -17.04 13.48
CA GLU A 13 8.33 -17.09 13.91
C GLU A 13 8.57 -17.96 15.17
N ASP A 14 7.55 -18.10 16.02
CA ASP A 14 7.62 -18.83 17.29
C ASP A 14 7.18 -20.30 17.15
N PHE A 15 6.84 -20.76 15.95
CA PHE A 15 6.33 -22.11 15.74
C PHE A 15 7.39 -23.17 16.05
N VAL A 16 6.97 -24.20 16.78
CA VAL A 16 7.78 -25.39 17.06
C VAL A 16 7.02 -26.64 16.63
N GLU A 17 7.74 -27.65 16.12
CA GLU A 17 7.14 -28.93 15.77
C GLU A 17 6.34 -29.53 16.95
N GLY A 18 5.11 -29.94 16.67
CA GLY A 18 4.20 -30.53 17.66
C GLY A 18 3.21 -29.55 18.26
N ASP A 19 3.43 -28.24 18.13
CA ASP A 19 2.52 -27.19 18.60
C ASP A 19 1.11 -27.40 18.04
N ARG A 20 0.09 -27.23 18.87
CA ARG A 20 -1.30 -27.08 18.42
C ARG A 20 -1.64 -25.61 18.51
N ILE A 21 -1.87 -24.97 17.38
CA ILE A 21 -2.12 -23.53 17.33
C ILE A 21 -3.58 -23.26 16.97
N GLN A 22 -4.08 -22.12 17.47
CA GLN A 22 -5.27 -21.50 16.94
C GLN A 22 -5.04 -20.00 16.85
N ASN A 23 -4.83 -19.51 15.64
CA ASN A 23 -4.60 -18.09 15.40
C ASN A 23 -5.23 -17.66 14.08
N PHE A 24 -5.15 -16.37 13.79
CA PHE A 24 -5.52 -15.81 12.50
C PHE A 24 -4.30 -15.75 11.59
N PHE A 25 -4.55 -15.95 10.31
CA PHE A 25 -3.54 -15.86 9.27
C PHE A 25 -4.17 -15.26 8.03
N ILE A 26 -3.33 -14.77 7.13
CA ILE A 26 -3.76 -14.45 5.78
C ILE A 26 -3.41 -15.56 4.80
N ILE A 27 -4.35 -15.91 3.91
CA ILE A 27 -4.04 -16.75 2.74
C ILE A 27 -3.30 -15.90 1.70
N LYS A 28 -2.01 -16.16 1.49
CA LYS A 28 -1.18 -15.54 0.44
C LYS A 28 -1.36 -16.22 -0.92
N ASN A 29 -1.51 -17.54 -0.91
CA ASN A 29 -1.74 -18.38 -2.10
C ASN A 29 -2.55 -19.61 -1.66
N MET A 30 -3.41 -20.12 -2.55
CA MET A 30 -4.15 -21.37 -2.38
C MET A 30 -4.17 -22.17 -3.68
N GLU A 31 -3.73 -23.44 -3.61
CA GLU A 31 -3.75 -24.37 -4.74
C GLU A 31 -4.37 -25.72 -4.35
N VAL A 32 -5.23 -26.26 -5.20
CA VAL A 32 -5.76 -27.63 -5.03
C VAL A 32 -4.82 -28.60 -5.73
N LYS A 33 -4.28 -29.56 -4.99
CA LYS A 33 -3.29 -30.53 -5.48
C LYS A 33 -3.76 -31.96 -5.25
N LEU A 34 -3.21 -32.89 -6.02
CA LEU A 34 -3.37 -34.33 -5.80
C LEU A 34 -2.17 -34.87 -5.03
N ASN A 35 -2.43 -35.66 -3.99
CA ASN A 35 -1.37 -36.40 -3.31
C ASN A 35 -0.97 -37.66 -4.10
N LYS A 36 0.03 -38.40 -3.62
CA LYS A 36 0.54 -39.63 -4.27
C LYS A 36 -0.53 -40.73 -4.47
N ASN A 37 -1.66 -40.65 -3.76
CA ASN A 37 -2.77 -41.58 -3.83
C ASN A 37 -3.96 -41.00 -4.63
N ASN A 38 -3.75 -39.97 -5.45
CA ASN A 38 -4.79 -39.25 -6.21
C ASN A 38 -5.94 -38.67 -5.35
N LYS A 39 -5.71 -38.42 -4.06
CA LYS A 39 -6.68 -37.67 -3.23
C LYS A 39 -6.36 -36.18 -3.28
N GLN A 40 -7.40 -35.37 -3.44
CA GLN A 40 -7.28 -33.92 -3.41
C GLN A 40 -6.96 -33.42 -2.00
N TYR A 41 -6.04 -32.47 -1.93
CA TYR A 41 -5.71 -31.70 -0.73
C TYR A 41 -5.50 -30.24 -1.13
N ILE A 42 -5.72 -29.33 -0.19
CA ILE A 42 -5.50 -27.90 -0.40
C ILE A 42 -4.13 -27.54 0.17
N ASP A 43 -3.33 -26.89 -0.65
CA ASP A 43 -2.04 -26.31 -0.31
C ASP A 43 -2.20 -24.80 -0.14
N LEU A 44 -1.85 -24.28 1.03
CA LEU A 44 -1.99 -22.88 1.40
C LEU A 44 -0.59 -22.31 1.66
N ASN A 45 -0.32 -21.10 1.20
CA ASN A 45 0.72 -20.27 1.80
C ASN A 45 0.05 -19.30 2.77
N LEU A 46 0.41 -19.37 4.05
CA LEU A 46 -0.20 -18.59 5.13
C LEU A 46 0.81 -17.57 5.63
N GLY A 47 0.38 -16.34 5.86
CA GLY A 47 1.22 -15.28 6.40
C GLY A 47 0.69 -14.68 7.70
N ASP A 48 1.60 -14.11 8.48
CA ASP A 48 1.35 -13.11 9.51
C ASP A 48 2.47 -12.05 9.48
N LYS A 49 2.52 -11.14 10.46
CA LYS A 49 3.56 -10.09 10.55
C LYS A 49 5.00 -10.63 10.72
N THR A 50 5.15 -11.89 11.16
CA THR A 50 6.43 -12.48 11.54
C THR A 50 7.00 -13.41 10.49
N GLY A 51 6.18 -13.89 9.55
CA GLY A 51 6.66 -14.70 8.45
C GLY A 51 5.57 -15.40 7.64
N GLU A 52 5.99 -16.43 6.92
CA GLU A 52 5.12 -17.27 6.12
C GLU A 52 5.30 -18.75 6.49
N VAL A 53 4.23 -19.53 6.42
CA VAL A 53 4.22 -20.97 6.68
C VAL A 53 3.33 -21.69 5.68
N ASN A 54 3.79 -22.84 5.20
CA ASN A 54 2.97 -23.67 4.34
C ASN A 54 1.88 -24.38 5.16
N GLY A 55 0.61 -24.20 4.78
CA GLY A 55 -0.54 -24.86 5.37
C GLY A 55 -1.04 -26.00 4.48
N LYS A 56 -1.41 -27.14 5.07
CA LYS A 56 -1.99 -28.29 4.37
C LYS A 56 -3.36 -28.64 4.93
N ILE A 57 -4.38 -28.69 4.09
CA ILE A 57 -5.67 -29.33 4.38
C ILE A 57 -5.71 -30.66 3.63
N TRP A 58 -5.45 -31.76 4.33
CA TRP A 58 -5.29 -33.08 3.69
C TRP A 58 -6.57 -33.70 3.12
N ASP A 59 -7.73 -33.27 3.60
CA ASP A 59 -9.04 -33.72 3.07
C ASP A 59 -9.82 -32.51 2.57
N ALA A 60 -9.64 -32.20 1.28
CA ALA A 60 -10.29 -31.07 0.63
C ALA A 60 -11.83 -31.18 0.65
N ASN A 61 -12.39 -32.41 0.69
CA ASN A 61 -13.84 -32.61 0.64
C ASN A 61 -14.58 -32.06 1.87
N ASN A 62 -13.87 -31.81 2.97
CA ASN A 62 -14.45 -31.27 4.20
C ASN A 62 -14.48 -29.74 4.22
N VAL A 63 -14.01 -29.09 3.17
CA VAL A 63 -13.88 -27.65 3.09
C VAL A 63 -14.52 -27.17 1.79
N ASP A 64 -15.46 -26.22 1.90
CA ASP A 64 -15.96 -25.53 0.72
C ASP A 64 -14.89 -24.56 0.22
N GLU A 65 -14.15 -24.98 -0.80
CA GLU A 65 -13.06 -24.22 -1.42
C GLU A 65 -13.51 -22.84 -1.90
N SER A 66 -14.78 -22.68 -2.28
CA SER A 66 -15.31 -21.39 -2.76
C SER A 66 -15.33 -20.29 -1.70
N LEU A 67 -15.23 -20.67 -0.42
CA LEU A 67 -15.17 -19.73 0.71
C LEU A 67 -13.77 -19.17 0.95
N TYR A 68 -12.75 -19.69 0.28
CA TYR A 68 -11.35 -19.34 0.52
C TYR A 68 -10.71 -18.85 -0.76
N LYS A 69 -10.13 -17.66 -0.68
CA LYS A 69 -9.37 -17.03 -1.76
C LYS A 69 -8.14 -16.36 -1.19
N GLU A 70 -7.21 -16.02 -2.06
CA GLU A 70 -6.09 -15.16 -1.71
C GLU A 70 -6.59 -13.87 -1.04
N ASN A 71 -5.76 -13.35 -0.14
CA ASN A 71 -5.98 -12.12 0.61
C ASN A 71 -7.08 -12.21 1.69
N LEU A 72 -7.64 -13.39 1.92
CA LEU A 72 -8.63 -13.62 2.96
C LEU A 72 -7.98 -13.87 4.32
N LEU A 73 -8.42 -13.12 5.33
CA LEU A 73 -8.12 -13.45 6.73
C LEU A 73 -8.93 -14.67 7.15
N VAL A 74 -8.23 -15.65 7.69
CA VAL A 74 -8.80 -16.91 8.15
C VAL A 74 -8.38 -17.21 9.57
N LYS A 75 -9.32 -17.76 10.34
CA LYS A 75 -9.02 -18.34 11.65
C LYS A 75 -8.72 -19.81 11.45
N ILE A 76 -7.50 -20.20 11.76
CA ILE A 76 -7.03 -21.58 11.60
C ILE A 76 -6.79 -22.20 12.96
N ARG A 77 -7.24 -23.44 13.12
CA ARG A 77 -6.76 -24.36 14.15
C ARG A 77 -6.02 -25.49 13.46
N GLY A 78 -4.81 -25.79 13.92
CA GLY A 78 -3.98 -26.81 13.30
C GLY A 78 -2.84 -27.27 14.17
N ARG A 79 -2.06 -28.21 13.66
CA ARG A 79 -0.85 -28.72 14.29
C ARG A 79 0.36 -28.39 13.44
N VAL A 80 1.38 -27.79 14.04
CA VAL A 80 2.68 -27.59 13.41
C VAL A 80 3.38 -28.94 13.29
N THR A 81 3.82 -29.27 12.08
CA THR A 81 4.53 -30.51 11.76
C THR A 81 5.79 -30.16 10.97
N GLN A 82 6.77 -31.05 10.93
CA GLN A 82 7.98 -30.84 10.13
C GLN A 82 8.00 -31.80 8.93
N TRP A 83 8.26 -31.26 7.74
CA TRP A 83 8.43 -32.03 6.52
C TRP A 83 9.67 -31.55 5.77
N GLN A 84 10.60 -32.46 5.46
CA GLN A 84 11.88 -32.11 4.79
C GLN A 84 12.62 -30.95 5.45
N SER A 85 12.63 -30.92 6.79
CA SER A 85 13.26 -29.88 7.61
C SER A 85 12.61 -28.49 7.52
N GLN A 86 11.40 -28.39 6.95
CA GLN A 86 10.60 -27.17 6.96
C GLN A 86 9.37 -27.38 7.84
N LEU A 87 9.01 -26.37 8.63
CA LEU A 87 7.75 -26.38 9.38
C LEU A 87 6.58 -26.18 8.42
N GLN A 88 5.49 -26.90 8.67
CA GLN A 88 4.23 -26.77 7.96
C GLN A 88 3.07 -26.86 8.95
N LEU A 89 1.98 -26.17 8.68
CA LEU A 89 0.76 -26.21 9.49
C LEU A 89 -0.23 -27.21 8.90
N ASN A 90 -0.45 -28.33 9.58
CA ASN A 90 -1.54 -29.23 9.26
C ASN A 90 -2.86 -28.65 9.78
N VAL A 91 -3.71 -28.18 8.87
CA VAL A 91 -4.95 -27.44 9.17
C VAL A 91 -6.06 -28.42 9.55
N GLU A 92 -6.51 -28.37 10.81
CA GLU A 92 -7.62 -29.19 11.33
C GLU A 92 -8.98 -28.50 11.13
N LYS A 93 -9.02 -27.16 11.29
CA LYS A 93 -10.19 -26.32 11.05
C LYS A 93 -9.77 -24.98 10.47
N ILE A 94 -10.57 -24.48 9.55
CA ILE A 94 -10.42 -23.17 8.95
C ILE A 94 -11.80 -22.53 8.81
N ARG A 95 -11.86 -21.20 8.96
CA ARG A 95 -13.01 -20.39 8.57
C ARG A 95 -12.56 -18.97 8.21
N PRO A 96 -13.30 -18.24 7.37
CA PRO A 96 -13.10 -16.79 7.21
C PRO A 96 -13.20 -16.08 8.56
N ALA A 97 -12.40 -15.03 8.74
CA ALA A 97 -12.54 -14.09 9.84
C ALA A 97 -13.88 -13.35 9.71
N GLN A 98 -14.48 -13.00 10.85
CA GLN A 98 -15.73 -12.24 10.92
C GLN A 98 -15.45 -10.90 11.62
N GLU A 99 -16.29 -9.89 11.41
CA GLU A 99 -16.15 -8.60 12.11
C GLU A 99 -16.08 -8.76 13.63
N SER A 100 -16.84 -9.73 14.18
CA SER A 100 -16.85 -10.07 15.61
C SER A 100 -15.53 -10.66 16.13
N ASP A 101 -14.61 -11.08 15.26
CA ASP A 101 -13.27 -11.52 15.66
C ASP A 101 -12.34 -10.33 15.99
N GLY A 102 -12.67 -9.11 15.55
CA GLY A 102 -11.91 -7.90 15.87
C GLY A 102 -10.49 -7.87 15.31
N VAL A 103 -10.22 -8.63 14.25
CA VAL A 103 -8.91 -8.64 13.56
C VAL A 103 -8.94 -7.75 12.34
N LEU A 104 -7.86 -7.00 12.11
CA LEU A 104 -7.74 -6.09 10.98
C LEU A 104 -6.68 -6.59 9.99
N MET A 105 -6.83 -6.26 8.70
CA MET A 105 -5.89 -6.70 7.67
C MET A 105 -4.46 -6.17 7.93
N GLU A 106 -4.37 -4.97 8.49
CA GLU A 106 -3.12 -4.32 8.92
C GLU A 106 -2.37 -5.06 10.04
N ASP A 107 -3.01 -6.05 10.68
CA ASP A 107 -2.36 -6.93 11.64
C ASP A 107 -1.53 -8.05 11.01
N PHE A 108 -1.65 -8.26 9.69
CA PHE A 108 -1.02 -9.38 8.99
C PHE A 108 -0.22 -8.96 7.76
N VAL A 109 -0.27 -7.68 7.37
CA VAL A 109 0.46 -7.12 6.23
C VAL A 109 1.01 -5.74 6.60
N GLN A 110 2.21 -5.43 6.13
CA GLN A 110 2.79 -4.09 6.26
C GLN A 110 1.85 -3.05 5.64
N SER A 111 1.37 -2.13 6.45
CA SER A 111 0.30 -1.19 6.12
C SER A 111 0.66 0.20 6.58
N ALA A 112 -0.01 1.21 6.02
CA ALA A 112 0.07 2.58 6.49
C ALA A 112 -0.20 2.68 8.00
N PRO A 113 0.41 3.65 8.71
CA PRO A 113 0.28 3.78 10.16
C PRO A 113 -1.12 4.22 10.61
N HIS A 114 -2.00 4.57 9.68
CA HIS A 114 -3.37 5.01 9.94
C HIS A 114 -4.35 4.23 9.08
N ASN A 115 -5.56 4.04 9.61
CA ASN A 115 -6.64 3.37 8.90
C ASN A 115 -6.96 4.09 7.57
N SER A 116 -7.11 3.34 6.47
CA SER A 116 -7.31 3.92 5.14
C SER A 116 -8.57 4.77 5.02
N GLN A 117 -9.68 4.38 5.66
CA GLN A 117 -10.91 5.16 5.63
C GLN A 117 -10.73 6.51 6.35
N TRP A 118 -10.00 6.50 7.46
CA TRP A 118 -9.65 7.73 8.15
C TRP A 118 -8.76 8.62 7.28
N MET A 119 -7.71 8.06 6.67
CA MET A 119 -6.82 8.84 5.78
C MET A 119 -7.57 9.45 4.60
N TYR A 120 -8.47 8.69 3.97
CA TYR A 120 -9.33 9.20 2.90
C TYR A 120 -10.18 10.38 3.37
N ASN A 121 -10.80 10.28 4.54
CA ASN A 121 -11.58 11.38 5.11
C ASN A 121 -10.70 12.60 5.42
N GLU A 122 -9.45 12.41 5.84
CA GLU A 122 -8.52 13.53 6.00
C GLU A 122 -8.16 14.18 4.66
N VAL A 123 -7.95 13.41 3.60
CA VAL A 123 -7.74 13.94 2.24
C VAL A 123 -8.96 14.74 1.78
N LEU A 124 -10.19 14.26 2.02
CA LEU A 124 -11.42 15.00 1.71
C LEU A 124 -11.48 16.36 2.44
N LYS A 125 -10.96 16.48 3.66
CA LYS A 125 -10.89 17.78 4.35
C LYS A 125 -9.96 18.77 3.65
N TYR A 126 -8.94 18.31 2.92
CA TYR A 126 -8.11 19.20 2.09
C TYR A 126 -8.81 19.57 0.78
N LEU A 127 -9.53 18.62 0.19
CA LEU A 127 -10.39 18.87 -0.97
C LEU A 127 -11.42 19.97 -0.65
N GLU A 128 -12.07 19.92 0.52
CA GLU A 128 -13.00 20.95 1.01
C GLU A 128 -12.37 22.34 1.20
N LYS A 129 -11.04 22.44 1.30
CA LYS A 129 -10.32 23.72 1.40
C LYS A 129 -10.02 24.34 0.03
N ILE A 130 -10.28 23.66 -1.08
CA ILE A 130 -10.05 24.17 -2.43
C ILE A 130 -11.21 25.09 -2.82
N ASP A 131 -10.93 26.39 -2.98
CA ASP A 131 -11.97 27.40 -3.27
C ASP A 131 -12.31 27.46 -4.78
N ASN A 132 -11.35 27.14 -5.64
CA ASN A 132 -11.55 27.04 -7.08
C ASN A 132 -12.43 25.83 -7.45
N THR A 133 -13.64 26.12 -7.93
CA THR A 133 -14.64 25.11 -8.29
C THR A 133 -14.15 24.08 -9.32
N ASP A 134 -13.42 24.50 -10.34
CA ASP A 134 -12.98 23.59 -11.41
C ASP A 134 -11.93 22.60 -10.91
N ILE A 135 -10.94 23.09 -10.13
CA ILE A 135 -9.93 22.23 -9.50
C ILE A 135 -10.61 21.25 -8.54
N ASN A 136 -11.51 21.75 -7.70
CA ASN A 136 -12.21 20.94 -6.71
C ASN A 136 -13.01 19.82 -7.37
N ILE A 137 -13.84 20.13 -8.38
CA ILE A 137 -14.68 19.14 -9.08
C ILE A 137 -13.83 18.09 -9.81
N ILE A 138 -12.75 18.50 -10.49
CA ILE A 138 -11.85 17.56 -11.17
C ILE A 138 -11.21 16.62 -10.14
N ALA A 139 -10.65 17.17 -9.06
CA ALA A 139 -10.01 16.39 -8.02
C ALA A 139 -10.99 15.45 -7.30
N GLU A 140 -12.18 15.92 -6.95
CA GLU A 140 -13.24 15.12 -6.31
C GLU A 140 -13.67 13.96 -7.20
N THR A 141 -13.94 14.23 -8.47
CA THR A 141 -14.43 13.25 -9.43
C THR A 141 -13.44 12.10 -9.59
N ILE A 142 -12.15 12.43 -9.77
CA ILE A 142 -11.09 11.45 -9.95
C ILE A 142 -10.83 10.69 -8.63
N LEU A 143 -10.87 11.38 -7.49
CA LEU A 143 -10.65 10.77 -6.16
C LEU A 143 -11.74 9.75 -5.83
N GLU A 144 -13.02 10.11 -5.98
CA GLU A 144 -14.14 9.22 -5.66
C GLU A 144 -14.20 8.02 -6.60
N ALA A 145 -13.88 8.21 -7.89
CA ALA A 145 -13.80 7.10 -8.87
C ALA A 145 -12.77 6.03 -8.48
N LYS A 146 -11.75 6.40 -7.69
CA LYS A 146 -10.64 5.53 -7.28
C LYS A 146 -10.70 5.07 -5.81
N LYS A 147 -11.69 5.52 -5.06
CA LYS A 147 -11.83 5.32 -3.62
C LYS A 147 -11.59 3.88 -3.17
N GLU A 148 -12.21 2.91 -3.83
CA GLU A 148 -12.09 1.49 -3.47
C GLU A 148 -10.63 1.03 -3.50
N LYS A 149 -9.92 1.33 -4.60
CA LYS A 149 -8.50 0.98 -4.77
C LYS A 149 -7.61 1.76 -3.82
N LEU A 150 -7.88 3.04 -3.60
CA LEU A 150 -7.12 3.89 -2.68
C LEU A 150 -7.09 3.32 -1.25
N MET A 151 -8.09 2.54 -0.84
CA MET A 151 -8.10 1.90 0.49
C MET A 151 -6.93 0.94 0.72
N TYR A 152 -6.30 0.40 -0.32
CA TYR A 152 -5.26 -0.62 -0.18
C TYR A 152 -4.06 -0.46 -1.11
N TYR A 153 -4.15 0.33 -2.18
CA TYR A 153 -3.04 0.46 -3.13
C TYR A 153 -1.78 1.07 -2.48
N PRO A 154 -0.59 0.53 -2.79
CA PRO A 154 0.68 1.14 -2.40
C PRO A 154 1.02 2.30 -3.33
N ALA A 155 1.95 3.16 -2.92
CA ALA A 155 2.47 4.23 -3.79
C ALA A 155 3.59 3.74 -4.72
N ALA A 156 4.16 2.56 -4.49
CA ALA A 156 5.21 1.98 -5.32
C ALA A 156 5.19 0.45 -5.28
N LYS A 157 5.84 -0.19 -6.26
CA LYS A 157 5.97 -1.66 -6.31
C LYS A 157 6.84 -2.24 -5.18
N SER A 158 7.97 -1.60 -4.88
CA SER A 158 8.97 -2.14 -3.94
C SER A 158 9.66 -1.11 -3.05
N ASN A 159 9.42 0.19 -3.29
CA ASN A 159 10.15 1.29 -2.65
C ASN A 159 9.21 2.13 -1.77
N HIS A 160 9.51 3.41 -1.51
CA HIS A 160 8.72 4.33 -0.70
C HIS A 160 7.21 4.04 -0.74
N HIS A 161 6.61 3.86 0.43
CA HIS A 161 5.18 3.55 0.57
C HIS A 161 4.69 2.30 -0.22
N ALA A 162 5.55 1.30 -0.46
CA ALA A 162 5.19 -0.04 -0.96
C ALA A 162 4.50 -0.90 0.11
N ILE A 163 3.45 -0.33 0.71
CA ILE A 163 2.67 -0.90 1.81
C ILE A 163 1.18 -0.76 1.51
N ARG A 164 0.35 -1.56 2.16
CA ARG A 164 -1.10 -1.45 2.03
C ARG A 164 -1.59 -0.06 2.46
N GLY A 165 -2.30 0.63 1.56
CA GLY A 165 -2.78 2.00 1.77
C GLY A 165 -1.67 3.06 1.71
N GLY A 166 -0.50 2.70 1.19
CA GLY A 166 0.65 3.58 1.08
C GLY A 166 0.40 4.82 0.21
N LEU A 167 -0.41 4.69 -0.85
CA LEU A 167 -0.73 5.82 -1.74
C LEU A 167 -1.52 6.92 -1.01
N LEU A 168 -2.56 6.55 -0.25
CA LEU A 168 -3.29 7.53 0.58
C LEU A 168 -2.40 8.15 1.65
N TYR A 169 -1.53 7.34 2.27
CA TYR A 169 -0.63 7.84 3.29
C TYR A 169 0.32 8.89 2.72
N HIS A 170 0.93 8.61 1.57
CA HIS A 170 1.81 9.51 0.81
C HIS A 170 1.10 10.82 0.43
N THR A 171 -0.09 10.75 -0.17
CA THR A 171 -0.88 11.94 -0.51
C THR A 171 -1.19 12.78 0.75
N LEU A 172 -1.58 12.14 1.85
CA LEU A 172 -1.94 12.83 3.08
C LEU A 172 -0.74 13.52 3.76
N THR A 173 0.43 12.88 3.81
CA THR A 173 1.64 13.48 4.38
C THR A 173 2.13 14.66 3.54
N MET A 174 2.07 14.56 2.21
CA MET A 174 2.35 15.68 1.31
C MET A 174 1.37 16.84 1.49
N LEU A 175 0.07 16.59 1.65
CA LEU A 175 -0.93 17.64 1.93
C LEU A 175 -0.65 18.36 3.25
N LYS A 176 -0.33 17.60 4.31
CA LYS A 176 0.06 18.17 5.61
C LYS A 176 1.31 19.04 5.49
N LEU A 177 2.32 18.57 4.78
CA LEU A 177 3.57 19.31 4.58
C LEU A 177 3.32 20.56 3.70
N GLY A 178 2.55 20.42 2.63
CA GLY A 178 2.17 21.52 1.73
C GLY A 178 1.42 22.62 2.47
N GLU A 179 0.45 22.27 3.33
CA GLU A 179 -0.25 23.24 4.17
C GLU A 179 0.71 24.02 5.06
N LYS A 180 1.72 23.36 5.65
CA LYS A 180 2.74 24.05 6.46
C LYS A 180 3.67 24.93 5.64
N LEU A 181 4.01 24.52 4.42
CA LEU A 181 4.84 25.35 3.54
C LEU A 181 4.07 26.56 2.98
N LEU A 182 2.75 26.50 2.87
CA LEU A 182 1.92 27.66 2.51
C LEU A 182 1.92 28.75 3.60
N GLU A 183 2.16 28.41 4.87
CA GLU A 183 2.37 29.41 5.93
C GLU A 183 3.67 30.22 5.70
N VAL A 184 4.67 29.61 5.06
CA VAL A 184 5.96 30.23 4.71
C VAL A 184 5.91 30.93 3.35
N TYR A 185 5.21 30.35 2.39
CA TYR A 185 5.08 30.84 1.01
C TYR A 185 3.61 31.19 0.67
N PRO A 186 3.03 32.21 1.33
CA PRO A 186 1.61 32.56 1.18
C PRO A 186 1.24 33.10 -0.20
N GLN A 187 2.23 33.43 -1.03
CA GLN A 187 2.02 33.87 -2.41
C GLN A 187 1.67 32.73 -3.38
N LEU A 188 1.85 31.47 -2.96
CA LEU A 188 1.53 30.30 -3.79
C LEU A 188 0.01 30.08 -3.84
N ASN A 189 -0.46 29.55 -4.97
CA ASN A 189 -1.84 29.15 -5.14
C ASN A 189 -2.11 27.85 -4.37
N LYS A 190 -2.74 27.99 -3.19
CA LYS A 190 -3.18 26.88 -2.33
C LYS A 190 -4.01 25.84 -3.09
N ASP A 191 -4.99 26.29 -3.87
CA ASP A 191 -5.95 25.42 -4.56
C ASP A 191 -5.24 24.53 -5.59
N LEU A 192 -4.36 25.13 -6.39
CA LEU A 192 -3.58 24.40 -7.39
C LEU A 192 -2.58 23.44 -6.74
N LEU A 193 -1.94 23.84 -5.64
CA LEU A 193 -1.04 22.96 -4.90
C LEU A 193 -1.78 21.74 -4.33
N PHE A 194 -2.91 21.95 -3.64
CA PHE A 194 -3.69 20.85 -3.08
C PHE A 194 -4.28 19.94 -4.16
N GLY A 195 -4.84 20.51 -5.23
CA GLY A 195 -5.32 19.73 -6.38
C GLY A 195 -4.20 18.92 -7.02
N GLY A 196 -3.03 19.54 -7.23
CA GLY A 196 -1.84 18.86 -7.76
C GLY A 196 -1.36 17.70 -6.88
N ILE A 197 -1.27 17.90 -5.55
CA ILE A 197 -0.88 16.83 -4.61
C ILE A 197 -1.88 15.67 -4.64
N ILE A 198 -3.19 15.95 -4.66
CA ILE A 198 -4.21 14.89 -4.70
C ILE A 198 -4.11 14.06 -5.98
N LEU A 199 -3.77 14.70 -7.10
CA LEU A 199 -3.85 14.09 -8.43
C LEU A 199 -2.55 13.47 -8.94
N HIS A 200 -1.37 13.94 -8.51
CA HIS A 200 -0.09 13.64 -9.17
C HIS A 200 0.18 12.13 -9.38
N ASP A 201 -0.12 11.33 -8.37
CA ASP A 201 0.15 9.89 -8.35
C ASP A 201 -1.11 9.03 -8.42
N ILE A 202 -2.29 9.64 -8.52
CA ILE A 202 -3.54 8.90 -8.33
C ILE A 202 -3.77 7.85 -9.42
N ALA A 203 -3.19 8.04 -10.61
CA ALA A 203 -3.21 7.08 -11.71
C ALA A 203 -2.36 5.82 -11.47
N LYS A 204 -1.55 5.77 -10.39
CA LYS A 204 -0.85 4.54 -9.98
C LYS A 204 -1.80 3.37 -9.71
N VAL A 205 -3.07 3.65 -9.36
CA VAL A 205 -4.10 2.60 -9.18
C VAL A 205 -4.52 1.92 -10.48
N GLU A 206 -4.16 2.50 -11.61
CA GLU A 206 -4.39 1.97 -12.96
C GLU A 206 -3.07 1.55 -13.62
N GLU A 207 -1.92 1.98 -13.10
CA GLU A 207 -0.60 1.62 -13.62
C GLU A 207 -0.16 0.20 -13.18
N MET A 208 -0.53 -0.20 -11.95
CA MET A 208 -0.01 -1.38 -11.27
C MET A 208 -1.09 -2.44 -11.01
N ASP A 209 -0.71 -3.71 -11.12
CA ASP A 209 -1.53 -4.85 -10.75
C ASP A 209 -1.30 -5.20 -9.26
N ALA A 210 -1.98 -4.47 -8.39
CA ALA A 210 -1.96 -4.67 -6.93
C ALA A 210 -3.17 -5.48 -6.44
N ASN A 211 -2.94 -6.40 -5.51
CA ASN A 211 -4.00 -7.10 -4.81
C ASN A 211 -4.49 -6.32 -3.57
N GLU A 212 -5.54 -6.80 -2.89
CA GLU A 212 -6.15 -6.13 -1.71
C GLU A 212 -5.21 -6.00 -0.49
N LEU A 213 -4.04 -6.64 -0.53
CA LEU A 213 -2.98 -6.50 0.47
C LEU A 213 -1.99 -5.38 0.14
N GLY A 214 -2.20 -4.68 -0.97
CA GLY A 214 -1.27 -3.68 -1.46
C GLY A 214 0.04 -4.28 -1.98
N ILE A 215 0.04 -5.57 -2.36
CA ILE A 215 1.21 -6.20 -2.98
C ILE A 215 1.07 -6.07 -4.49
N VAL A 216 2.07 -5.45 -5.13
CA VAL A 216 2.13 -5.27 -6.58
C VAL A 216 2.84 -6.46 -7.21
N SER A 217 2.11 -7.18 -8.07
CA SER A 217 2.68 -8.29 -8.85
C SER A 217 3.55 -7.75 -10.00
N ASP A 218 2.97 -6.89 -10.81
CA ASP A 218 3.65 -6.24 -11.92
C ASP A 218 2.94 -4.93 -12.34
N TYR A 219 3.51 -4.25 -13.33
CA TYR A 219 2.84 -3.19 -14.07
C TYR A 219 2.01 -3.80 -15.22
N ASN A 220 0.80 -3.28 -15.45
CA ASN A 220 -0.02 -3.74 -16.56
C ASN A 220 0.46 -3.16 -17.90
N LEU A 221 -0.24 -3.48 -19.00
CA LEU A 221 0.17 -3.07 -20.34
C LEU A 221 0.24 -1.54 -20.49
N GLU A 222 -0.79 -0.82 -20.04
CA GLU A 222 -0.83 0.64 -20.16
C GLU A 222 0.18 1.30 -19.21
N GLY A 223 0.32 0.78 -17.99
CA GLY A 223 1.36 1.21 -17.06
C GLY A 223 2.78 1.05 -17.61
N LYS A 224 3.08 -0.06 -18.28
CA LYS A 224 4.39 -0.28 -18.93
C LYS A 224 4.65 0.63 -20.12
N LEU A 225 3.61 0.98 -20.89
CA LEU A 225 3.76 1.77 -22.11
C LEU A 225 3.71 3.29 -21.85
N LEU A 226 2.89 3.73 -20.90
CA LEU A 226 2.59 5.14 -20.67
C LEU A 226 3.01 5.63 -19.27
N GLY A 227 2.94 4.77 -18.26
CA GLY A 227 3.15 5.16 -16.86
C GLY A 227 2.01 6.01 -16.28
N HIS A 228 2.01 6.21 -14.96
CA HIS A 228 0.95 6.98 -14.27
C HIS A 228 0.93 8.45 -14.69
N ILE A 229 2.06 9.08 -15.02
CA ILE A 229 2.12 10.50 -15.42
C ILE A 229 1.21 10.76 -16.63
N ILE A 230 1.38 9.99 -17.70
CA ILE A 230 0.59 10.16 -18.93
C ILE A 230 -0.86 9.72 -18.72
N GLN A 231 -1.10 8.65 -17.95
CA GLN A 231 -2.45 8.22 -17.61
C GLN A 231 -3.20 9.29 -16.80
N GLY A 232 -2.55 9.90 -15.81
CA GLY A 232 -3.10 10.99 -15.00
C GLY A 232 -3.44 12.22 -15.84
N ILE A 233 -2.56 12.62 -16.77
CA ILE A 233 -2.84 13.72 -17.71
C ILE A 233 -4.07 13.41 -18.57
N LYS A 234 -4.15 12.21 -19.17
CA LYS A 234 -5.30 11.81 -19.99
C LYS A 234 -6.61 11.90 -19.21
N GLU A 235 -6.58 11.49 -17.95
CA GLU A 235 -7.76 11.48 -17.09
C GLU A 235 -8.16 12.88 -16.62
N ILE A 236 -7.20 13.71 -16.20
CA ILE A 236 -7.43 15.12 -15.85
C ILE A 236 -8.06 15.85 -17.04
N ASN A 237 -7.53 15.64 -18.25
CA ASN A 237 -8.07 16.23 -19.46
C ASN A 237 -9.52 15.82 -19.70
N LYS A 238 -9.76 14.50 -19.72
CA LYS A 238 -11.09 13.92 -19.96
C LYS A 238 -12.11 14.44 -18.95
N VAL A 239 -11.82 14.36 -17.65
CA VAL A 239 -12.72 14.83 -16.59
C VAL A 239 -12.93 16.33 -16.69
N GLY A 240 -11.86 17.09 -16.92
CA GLY A 240 -11.92 18.55 -17.12
C GLY A 240 -12.84 18.96 -18.27
N GLU A 241 -12.75 18.29 -19.42
CA GLU A 241 -13.64 18.50 -20.56
C GLU A 241 -15.11 18.12 -20.24
N GLU A 242 -15.32 16.97 -19.57
CA GLU A 242 -16.65 16.47 -19.21
C GLU A 242 -17.40 17.42 -18.25
N VAL A 243 -16.68 18.05 -17.31
CA VAL A 243 -17.25 19.01 -16.36
C VAL A 243 -17.27 20.45 -16.88
N GLY A 244 -16.72 20.69 -18.08
CA GLY A 244 -16.66 22.01 -18.69
C GLY A 244 -15.74 23.00 -17.96
N ALA A 245 -14.68 22.51 -17.32
CA ALA A 245 -13.72 23.32 -16.59
C ALA A 245 -12.97 24.29 -17.51
N GLN A 246 -12.45 25.39 -16.94
CA GLN A 246 -11.66 26.35 -17.68
C GLN A 246 -10.41 25.67 -18.27
N PRO A 247 -10.14 25.81 -19.59
CA PRO A 247 -9.03 25.10 -20.25
C PRO A 247 -7.66 25.35 -19.64
N GLU A 248 -7.41 26.55 -19.12
CA GLU A 248 -6.15 26.89 -18.46
C GLU A 248 -5.97 26.13 -17.13
N ILE A 249 -7.05 25.89 -16.38
CA ILE A 249 -6.99 25.13 -15.12
C ILE A 249 -6.64 23.67 -15.40
N ILE A 250 -7.26 23.07 -16.41
CA ILE A 250 -6.95 21.70 -16.87
C ILE A 250 -5.46 21.62 -17.21
N LEU A 251 -4.96 22.54 -18.03
CA LEU A 251 -3.56 22.58 -18.45
C LEU A 251 -2.59 22.74 -17.26
N LEU A 252 -2.93 23.56 -16.27
CA LEU A 252 -2.09 23.74 -15.09
C LEU A 252 -2.05 22.47 -14.24
N LEU A 253 -3.17 21.78 -14.03
CA LEU A 253 -3.20 20.49 -13.33
C LEU A 253 -2.41 19.41 -14.09
N GLU A 254 -2.57 19.33 -15.41
CA GLU A 254 -1.75 18.46 -16.26
C GLU A 254 -0.26 18.77 -16.08
N HIS A 255 0.13 20.05 -16.00
CA HIS A 255 1.52 20.44 -15.80
C HIS A 255 2.06 20.08 -14.40
N MET A 256 1.22 20.16 -13.36
CA MET A 256 1.57 19.66 -12.02
C MET A 256 1.94 18.18 -12.09
N VAL A 257 1.12 17.36 -12.75
CA VAL A 257 1.38 15.91 -12.92
C VAL A 257 2.54 15.65 -13.88
N LEU A 258 2.66 16.39 -14.97
CA LEU A 258 3.72 16.18 -15.98
C LEU A 258 5.12 16.35 -15.39
N SER A 259 5.29 17.31 -14.48
CA SER A 259 6.60 17.82 -14.08
C SER A 259 7.07 17.41 -12.69
N HIS A 260 6.26 16.69 -11.91
CA HIS A 260 6.55 16.41 -10.49
C HIS A 260 7.77 15.48 -10.27
N HIS A 261 8.15 14.65 -11.24
CA HIS A 261 9.40 13.87 -11.17
C HIS A 261 10.65 14.66 -11.61
N TYR A 262 10.50 15.93 -11.99
CA TYR A 262 11.56 16.88 -12.34
C TYR A 262 12.36 16.58 -13.61
N GLU A 263 13.04 15.45 -13.67
CA GLU A 263 13.99 15.11 -14.74
C GLU A 263 13.42 14.04 -15.69
N PRO A 264 13.80 14.06 -16.99
CA PRO A 264 13.43 13.01 -17.94
C PRO A 264 13.84 11.62 -17.52
N GLU A 265 14.97 11.48 -16.83
CA GLU A 265 15.48 10.21 -16.28
C GLU A 265 14.55 9.62 -15.22
N PHE A 266 13.70 10.45 -14.60
CA PHE A 266 12.69 10.04 -13.62
C PHE A 266 11.28 9.98 -14.23
N GLY A 267 11.12 10.24 -15.52
CA GLY A 267 9.86 10.10 -16.26
C GLY A 267 9.13 11.42 -16.56
N SER A 268 9.58 12.55 -16.00
CA SER A 268 9.00 13.87 -16.31
C SER A 268 9.63 14.46 -17.58
N PRO A 269 8.87 14.66 -18.68
CA PRO A 269 9.43 15.22 -19.92
C PRO A 269 9.76 16.72 -19.81
N LYS A 270 9.29 17.40 -18.75
CA LYS A 270 9.51 18.82 -18.47
C LYS A 270 9.76 19.04 -16.99
N LYS A 271 10.63 19.99 -16.68
CA LYS A 271 10.78 20.55 -15.34
C LYS A 271 9.56 21.38 -14.95
N PRO A 272 9.33 21.59 -13.64
CA PRO A 272 8.32 22.53 -13.19
C PRO A 272 8.56 23.93 -13.78
N LEU A 273 7.46 24.61 -14.13
CA LEU A 273 7.47 25.94 -14.77
C LEU A 273 6.58 26.93 -14.01
N ILE A 274 5.97 26.46 -12.92
CA ILE A 274 5.17 27.25 -11.99
C ILE A 274 5.61 26.90 -10.57
N PRO A 275 5.56 27.86 -9.63
CA PRO A 275 6.02 27.66 -8.27
C PRO A 275 5.37 26.48 -7.53
N GLU A 276 4.08 26.24 -7.78
CA GLU A 276 3.30 25.15 -7.17
C GLU A 276 3.83 23.79 -7.61
N ALA A 277 4.19 23.63 -8.88
CA ALA A 277 4.75 22.39 -9.42
C ALA A 277 6.17 22.14 -8.90
N GLU A 278 6.96 23.21 -8.74
CA GLU A 278 8.30 23.11 -8.13
C GLU A 278 8.17 22.64 -6.68
N LEU A 279 7.22 23.20 -5.94
CA LEU A 279 6.96 22.80 -4.57
C LEU A 279 6.44 21.36 -4.49
N LEU A 280 5.53 20.95 -5.38
CA LEU A 280 5.01 19.57 -5.45
C LEU A 280 6.15 18.56 -5.62
N HIS A 281 7.10 18.82 -6.53
CA HIS A 281 8.28 17.97 -6.69
C HIS A 281 9.06 17.79 -5.38
N PHE A 282 9.35 18.88 -4.66
CA PHE A 282 10.09 18.78 -3.42
C PHE A 282 9.28 18.13 -2.29
N LEU A 283 7.96 18.32 -2.25
CA LEU A 283 7.08 17.64 -1.30
C LEU A 283 7.16 16.12 -1.47
N ASP A 284 7.05 15.65 -2.72
CA ASP A 284 7.15 14.23 -3.07
C ASP A 284 8.53 13.67 -2.67
N LEU A 285 9.60 14.36 -3.07
CA LEU A 285 10.96 13.96 -2.74
C LEU A 285 11.24 13.92 -1.23
N ILE A 286 10.72 14.89 -0.46
CA ILE A 286 10.87 14.92 1.00
C ILE A 286 10.13 13.73 1.60
N ASP A 287 8.88 13.50 1.21
CA ASP A 287 8.05 12.42 1.75
C ASP A 287 8.67 11.05 1.49
N ALA A 288 9.03 10.75 0.25
CA ALA A 288 9.66 9.49 -0.14
C ALA A 288 10.97 9.25 0.63
N ARG A 289 11.82 10.28 0.76
CA ARG A 289 13.10 10.14 1.47
C ARG A 289 12.93 9.95 2.97
N MET A 290 12.03 10.69 3.59
CA MET A 290 11.78 10.58 5.03
C MET A 290 11.16 9.23 5.37
N TYR A 291 10.25 8.74 4.52
CA TYR A 291 9.67 7.40 4.67
C TYR A 291 10.74 6.30 4.56
N ASP A 292 11.61 6.34 3.56
CA ASP A 292 12.66 5.34 3.37
C ASP A 292 13.68 5.36 4.53
N MET A 293 14.01 6.55 5.05
CA MET A 293 14.87 6.69 6.22
C MET A 293 14.23 6.12 7.49
N ASP A 294 12.95 6.45 7.75
CA ASP A 294 12.22 5.94 8.91
C ASP A 294 12.10 4.40 8.87
N THR A 295 11.75 3.87 7.70
CA THR A 295 11.68 2.42 7.47
C THR A 295 13.02 1.74 7.79
N ALA A 296 14.14 2.28 7.29
CA ALA A 296 15.45 1.72 7.58
C ALA A 296 15.85 1.83 9.05
N LEU A 297 15.54 2.95 9.70
CA LEU A 297 15.88 3.18 11.11
C LEU A 297 15.03 2.33 12.07
N SER A 298 13.83 1.93 11.67
CA SER A 298 12.94 1.09 12.50
C SER A 298 13.56 -0.28 12.84
N THR A 299 14.42 -0.81 11.97
CA THR A 299 15.09 -2.12 12.13
C THR A 299 16.59 -1.99 12.46
N THR A 300 17.11 -0.77 12.49
CA THR A 300 18.51 -0.51 12.83
C THR A 300 18.68 -0.44 14.36
N GLU A 301 19.76 -1.04 14.89
CA GLU A 301 20.13 -0.92 16.29
C GLU A 301 20.64 0.50 16.62
N GLU A 302 20.39 0.99 17.84
CA GLU A 302 20.94 2.27 18.28
C GLU A 302 22.48 2.27 18.24
N GLY A 303 23.07 3.39 17.82
CA GLY A 303 24.51 3.48 17.56
C GLY A 303 24.98 2.76 16.29
N GLY A 304 24.06 2.16 15.53
CA GLY A 304 24.33 1.40 14.31
C GLY A 304 24.03 2.15 13.02
N PHE A 305 24.44 1.54 11.91
CA PHE A 305 24.06 1.95 10.56
C PHE A 305 23.10 0.92 9.95
N SER A 306 22.10 1.41 9.21
CA SER A 306 21.27 0.57 8.37
C SER A 306 22.07 -0.11 7.26
N GLU A 307 21.44 -1.09 6.60
CA GLU A 307 21.89 -1.56 5.28
C GLU A 307 21.84 -0.43 4.24
N ARG A 308 22.48 -0.65 3.08
CA ARG A 308 22.47 0.32 1.97
C ARG A 308 21.06 0.42 1.37
N ILE A 309 20.58 1.64 1.20
CA ILE A 309 19.25 1.93 0.65
C ILE A 309 19.42 2.53 -0.74
N TRP A 310 19.02 1.78 -1.77
CA TRP A 310 19.22 2.16 -3.17
C TRP A 310 18.56 3.49 -3.53
N THR A 311 17.32 3.72 -3.08
CA THR A 311 16.54 4.96 -3.31
C THR A 311 17.14 6.19 -2.65
N LEU A 312 18.02 6.01 -1.66
CA LEU A 312 18.73 7.08 -0.97
C LEU A 312 20.17 7.18 -1.45
N ASP A 313 20.42 6.99 -2.75
CA ASP A 313 21.75 7.04 -3.36
C ASP A 313 22.73 6.00 -2.75
N ASN A 314 22.22 4.82 -2.40
CA ASN A 314 22.96 3.75 -1.71
C ASN A 314 23.57 4.16 -0.36
N ARG A 315 23.00 5.18 0.30
CA ARG A 315 23.42 5.60 1.64
C ARG A 315 23.05 4.56 2.70
N ARG A 316 23.82 4.56 3.78
CA ARG A 316 23.49 3.90 5.05
C ARG A 316 23.09 4.98 6.05
N ILE A 317 22.01 4.76 6.78
CA ILE A 317 21.43 5.75 7.69
C ILE A 317 21.84 5.37 9.11
N TYR A 318 22.35 6.34 9.86
CA TYR A 318 22.80 6.15 11.23
C TYR A 318 21.65 6.33 12.21
N LYS A 319 21.48 5.41 13.16
CA LYS A 319 20.53 5.55 14.26
C LYS A 319 21.25 6.09 15.50
N PRO A 320 20.99 7.33 15.93
CA PRO A 320 21.64 7.88 17.11
C PRO A 320 21.24 7.11 18.37
N GLU A 321 22.15 7.06 19.34
CA GLU A 321 21.90 6.53 20.68
C GLU A 321 21.38 7.66 21.56
N GLY A 322 20.21 7.46 22.20
CA GLY A 322 19.67 8.37 23.19
C GLY A 322 19.22 9.77 22.70
N LEU A 323 18.84 9.91 21.43
CA LEU A 323 18.20 11.11 20.86
C LEU A 323 16.74 10.89 20.48
#